data_AF-A0A142Y8Y2-F1
#
_entry.id   AF-A0A142Y8Y2-F1
#
_cell.length_a   1.000
_cell.length_b   1.000
_cell.length_c   1.000
_cell.angle_alpha   90.00
_cell.angle_beta   90.00
_cell.angle_gamma   90.00
#
_symmetry.space_group_name_H-M   'P 1'
#
loop_
_entity.id
_entity.type
_entity.pdbx_description
1 polymer ?
#
loop_
_entity_poly.entity_id
_entity_poly.type
_entity_poly.pdbx_seq_one_letter_code
_entity_poly.pdbx_strand_id
1 'polypeptide(L)'
;MSVDTVTKPFEIKTHNGIITMKSMKTGEHRTFRIRTMKQDAKFVPGKRVVELLQGPDNESDYRSFGMIGDDGRVYLWKKHQGQTFYVWVAAALQDPQKFLDRVEFSFEGRCRRCNRLLSDPDSVASGIGPTCSGTE
;
A
#
# COMPACT_ATOMS: atom_id res chain seq x y z
N MET A 1 29.23 0.12 -15.54
CA MET A 1 28.76 0.62 -14.23
C MET A 1 27.37 0.04 -14.04
N SER A 2 27.31 -1.11 -13.37
CA SER A 2 26.06 -1.83 -13.12
C SER A 2 25.26 -1.01 -12.11
N VAL A 3 24.13 -0.46 -12.52
CA VAL A 3 23.21 0.20 -11.59
C VAL A 3 22.54 -0.94 -10.84
N ASP A 4 23.04 -1.24 -9.63
CA ASP A 4 22.34 -2.11 -8.69
C ASP A 4 20.96 -1.51 -8.47
N THR A 5 20.00 -2.01 -9.25
CA THR A 5 18.61 -1.55 -9.20
C THR A 5 18.01 -2.22 -7.99
N VAL A 6 18.25 -1.65 -6.82
CA VAL A 6 17.65 -2.17 -5.60
C VAL A 6 16.14 -2.12 -5.82
N THR A 7 15.55 -3.31 -5.91
CA THR A 7 14.17 -3.49 -6.35
C THR A 7 13.27 -2.94 -5.26
N LYS A 8 12.50 -1.90 -5.59
CA LYS A 8 11.49 -1.35 -4.71
C LYS A 8 10.57 -2.50 -4.26
N PRO A 9 10.33 -2.70 -2.94
CA PRO A 9 9.50 -3.82 -2.48
C PRO A 9 8.14 -3.88 -3.15
N PHE A 10 7.47 -2.73 -3.30
CA PHE A 10 6.20 -2.61 -4.01
C PHE A 10 6.06 -1.20 -4.59
N GLU A 11 5.24 -1.04 -5.64
CA GLU A 11 4.90 0.27 -6.20
C GLU A 11 3.56 0.76 -5.65
N ILE A 12 3.57 1.84 -4.86
CA ILE A 12 2.38 2.37 -4.20
C ILE A 12 1.30 2.85 -5.19
N LYS A 13 1.63 3.13 -6.45
CA LYS A 13 0.61 3.49 -7.47
C LYS A 13 -0.24 2.30 -7.91
N THR A 14 0.32 1.11 -7.93
CA THR A 14 -0.32 -0.10 -8.48
C THR A 14 -0.67 -1.12 -7.41
N HIS A 15 0.07 -1.19 -6.31
CA HIS A 15 -0.08 -2.19 -5.25
C HIS A 15 -1.45 -2.14 -4.54
N ASN A 16 -2.27 -3.17 -4.64
CA ASN A 16 -3.51 -3.26 -3.86
C ASN A 16 -3.40 -4.51 -3.00
N GLY A 17 -3.48 -4.42 -1.67
CA GLY A 17 -3.19 -5.55 -0.79
C GLY A 17 -2.79 -5.15 0.61
N ILE A 18 -2.19 -6.10 1.33
CA ILE A 18 -1.69 -5.93 2.70
C ILE A 18 -0.18 -5.70 2.67
N ILE A 19 0.27 -4.77 3.49
CA ILE A 19 1.69 -4.48 3.73
C ILE A 19 1.92 -4.49 5.23
N THR A 20 2.88 -5.28 5.69
CA THR A 20 3.37 -5.25 7.06
C THR A 20 4.77 -4.63 7.08
N MET A 21 4.92 -3.61 7.91
CA MET A 21 6.20 -2.96 8.20
C MET A 21 6.67 -3.41 9.58
N LYS A 22 7.85 -4.01 9.66
CA LYS A 22 8.47 -4.42 10.92
C LYS A 22 9.74 -3.61 11.18
N SER A 23 9.80 -2.99 12.35
CA SER A 23 10.94 -2.22 12.82
C SER A 23 12.13 -3.16 13.06
N MET A 24 13.24 -2.93 12.37
CA MET A 24 14.48 -3.70 12.59
C MET A 24 15.11 -3.40 13.96
N LYS A 25 14.79 -2.25 14.55
CA LYS A 25 15.30 -1.83 15.86
C LYS A 25 14.54 -2.47 17.03
N THR A 26 13.22 -2.53 16.94
CA THR A 26 12.35 -2.92 18.08
C THR A 26 11.64 -4.26 17.86
N GLY A 27 11.60 -4.78 16.64
CA GLY A 27 10.83 -5.97 16.28
C GLY A 27 9.31 -5.74 16.20
N GLU A 28 8.82 -4.57 16.62
CA GLU A 28 7.42 -4.20 16.51
C GLU A 28 6.99 -4.08 15.05
N HIS A 29 5.74 -4.44 14.76
CA HIS A 29 5.19 -4.31 13.42
C HIS A 29 3.88 -3.52 13.40
N ARG A 30 3.57 -2.99 12.21
CA ARG A 30 2.28 -2.38 11.87
C ARG A 30 1.84 -2.91 10.52
N THR A 31 0.55 -3.20 10.40
CA THR A 31 -0.06 -3.76 9.19
C THR A 31 -0.99 -2.74 8.56
N PHE A 32 -0.83 -2.58 7.27
CA PHE A 32 -1.53 -1.61 6.44
C PHE A 32 -2.26 -2.32 5.32
N ARG A 33 -3.36 -1.71 4.87
CA ARG A 33 -4.10 -2.15 3.69
C ARG A 33 -4.17 -1.01 2.69
N ILE A 34 -3.75 -1.27 1.47
CA ILE A 34 -4.03 -0.41 0.33
C ILE A 34 -5.13 -1.05 -0.48
N ARG A 35 -6.23 -0.34 -0.70
CA ARG A 35 -7.33 -0.85 -1.52
C ARG A 35 -7.91 0.20 -2.45
N THR A 36 -8.36 -0.25 -3.60
CA THR A 36 -9.08 0.57 -4.58
C THR A 36 -10.56 0.59 -4.21
N MET A 37 -11.11 1.79 -4.02
CA MET A 37 -12.53 1.98 -3.77
C MET A 37 -13.31 1.75 -5.06
N LYS A 38 -14.50 1.16 -4.94
CA LYS A 38 -15.39 1.00 -6.09
C LYS A 38 -15.75 2.36 -6.70
N GLN A 39 -16.08 2.38 -7.99
CA GLN A 39 -16.48 3.61 -8.69
C GLN A 39 -17.77 4.23 -8.14
N ASP A 40 -18.64 3.41 -7.55
CA ASP A 40 -19.90 3.82 -6.91
C ASP A 40 -19.76 4.10 -5.39
N ALA A 41 -18.52 4.07 -4.85
CA ALA A 41 -18.31 4.31 -3.43
C ALA A 41 -18.66 5.75 -3.05
N LYS A 42 -19.42 5.92 -1.96
CA LYS A 42 -19.76 7.25 -1.41
C LYS A 42 -18.54 8.06 -0.96
N PHE A 43 -17.45 7.39 -0.61
CA PHE A 43 -16.22 7.99 -0.12
C PHE A 43 -15.07 7.70 -1.07
N VAL A 44 -14.51 8.77 -1.66
CA VAL A 44 -13.39 8.76 -2.63
C VAL A 44 -13.53 7.69 -3.74
N PRO A 45 -14.59 7.74 -4.56
CA PRO A 45 -14.88 6.75 -5.59
C PRO A 45 -13.72 6.56 -6.56
N GLY A 46 -13.41 5.30 -6.88
CA GLY A 46 -12.33 4.93 -7.80
C GLY A 46 -10.90 5.22 -7.31
N LYS A 47 -10.75 5.88 -6.15
CA LYS A 47 -9.44 6.20 -5.58
C LYS A 47 -8.92 5.08 -4.69
N ARG A 48 -7.61 5.08 -4.48
CA ARG A 48 -6.95 4.15 -3.57
C ARG A 48 -6.82 4.77 -2.19
N VAL A 49 -7.14 4.00 -1.17
CA VAL A 49 -7.05 4.42 0.23
C VAL A 49 -6.00 3.60 0.96
N VAL A 50 -5.35 4.23 1.93
CA VAL A 50 -4.42 3.57 2.85
C VAL A 50 -5.06 3.48 4.22
N GLU A 51 -5.06 2.29 4.79
CA GLU A 51 -5.71 1.97 6.06
C GLU A 51 -4.71 1.28 6.99
N LEU A 52 -4.80 1.56 8.29
CA LEU A 52 -4.00 0.93 9.34
C LEU A 52 -4.88 -0.06 10.11
N LEU A 53 -4.36 -1.24 10.40
CA LEU A 53 -4.98 -2.19 11.32
C LEU A 53 -4.88 -1.66 12.76
N GLN A 54 -6.02 -1.41 13.41
CA GLN A 54 -6.10 -0.80 14.76
C GLN A 54 -6.76 -1.69 15.81
N GLY A 55 -7.03 -2.95 15.49
CA GLY A 55 -7.67 -3.90 16.38
C GLY A 55 -7.24 -5.33 16.11
N PRO A 56 -7.74 -6.30 16.89
CA PRO A 56 -7.34 -7.70 16.81
C PRO A 56 -7.89 -8.42 15.56
N ASP A 57 -8.94 -7.89 14.91
CA ASP A 57 -9.50 -8.50 13.71
C ASP A 57 -8.71 -8.08 12.46
N ASN A 58 -7.90 -9.01 11.96
CA ASN A 58 -7.03 -8.85 10.79
C ASN A 58 -7.77 -8.65 9.45
N GLU A 59 -9.11 -8.70 9.42
CA GLU A 59 -9.92 -8.48 8.23
C GLU A 59 -10.66 -7.14 8.27
N SER A 60 -11.24 -6.79 9.43
CA SER A 60 -12.21 -5.70 9.55
C SER A 60 -11.75 -4.46 10.32
N ASP A 61 -10.73 -4.58 11.19
CA ASP A 61 -10.31 -3.47 12.09
C ASP A 61 -9.39 -2.43 11.43
N TYR A 62 -9.44 -2.33 10.11
CA TYR A 62 -8.72 -1.30 9.37
C TYR A 62 -9.42 0.06 9.48
N ARG A 63 -8.61 1.10 9.63
CA ARG A 63 -9.05 2.50 9.64
C ARG A 63 -8.26 3.31 8.63
N SER A 64 -8.96 3.94 7.69
CA SER A 64 -8.33 4.77 6.66
C SER A 64 -7.69 6.01 7.27
N PHE A 65 -6.48 6.34 6.84
CA PHE A 65 -5.77 7.55 7.26
C PHE A 65 -5.31 8.44 6.10
N GLY A 66 -5.44 7.99 4.85
CA GLY A 66 -5.18 8.79 3.67
C GLY A 66 -5.65 8.14 2.37
N MET A 67 -5.47 8.87 1.27
CA MET A 67 -5.61 8.37 -0.10
C MET A 67 -4.29 8.45 -0.85
N ILE A 68 -4.16 7.62 -1.89
CA ILE A 68 -3.05 7.68 -2.83
C ILE A 68 -3.52 8.45 -4.06
N GLY A 69 -2.82 9.53 -4.39
CA GLY A 69 -3.04 10.26 -5.63
C GLY A 69 -2.41 9.56 -6.83
N ASP A 70 -2.80 10.02 -8.02
CA ASP A 70 -2.31 9.46 -9.29
C ASP A 70 -0.80 9.74 -9.48
N ASP A 71 -0.28 10.74 -8.77
CA ASP A 71 1.15 11.05 -8.65
C ASP A 71 1.91 10.08 -7.72
N GLY A 72 1.22 9.17 -7.04
CA GLY A 72 1.77 8.20 -6.09
C GLY A 72 1.98 8.77 -4.70
N ARG A 73 1.51 10.00 -4.42
CA ARG A 73 1.61 10.57 -3.09
C ARG A 73 0.50 10.09 -2.17
N VAL A 74 0.83 9.90 -0.90
CA VAL A 74 -0.15 9.64 0.17
C VAL A 74 -0.62 10.98 0.71
N TYR A 75 -1.87 11.31 0.47
CA TYR A 75 -2.56 12.48 1.01
C TYR A 75 -3.27 12.08 2.30
N LEU A 76 -2.68 12.47 3.43
CA LEU A 76 -3.25 12.23 4.75
C LEU A 76 -4.57 12.98 4.93
N TRP A 77 -5.52 12.35 5.61
CA TRP A 77 -6.73 13.03 6.08
C TRP A 77 -6.36 14.16 7.04
N LYS A 78 -7.14 15.26 7.03
CA LYS A 78 -6.85 16.47 7.81
C LYS A 78 -6.48 16.18 9.27
N LYS A 79 -7.21 15.26 9.93
CA LYS A 79 -6.96 14.85 11.32
C LYS A 79 -5.60 14.19 11.57
N HIS A 80 -4.91 13.72 10.54
CA HIS A 80 -3.64 12.99 10.62
C HIS A 80 -2.42 13.78 10.12
N GLN A 81 -2.60 14.94 9.47
CA GLN A 81 -1.52 15.69 8.82
C GLN A 81 -0.43 16.20 9.79
N GLY A 82 -0.78 16.45 11.06
CA GLY A 82 0.16 16.88 12.09
C GLY A 82 0.73 15.75 12.96
N GLN A 83 0.37 14.50 12.68
CA GLN A 83 0.76 13.37 13.52
C GLN A 83 1.99 12.68 12.95
N THR A 84 3.13 12.79 13.64
CA THR A 84 4.44 12.29 13.20
C THR A 84 4.39 10.83 12.71
N PHE A 85 3.64 9.98 13.40
CA PHE A 85 3.46 8.58 13.01
C PHE A 85 2.90 8.45 11.58
N TYR A 86 1.81 9.14 11.25
CA TYR A 86 1.16 9.04 9.94
C TYR A 86 1.99 9.68 8.84
N VAL A 87 2.68 10.80 9.14
CA VAL A 87 3.61 11.45 8.20
C VAL A 87 4.77 10.51 7.86
N TRP A 88 5.34 9.86 8.87
CA TRP A 88 6.43 8.91 8.67
C TRP A 88 6.00 7.67 7.87
N VAL A 89 4.85 7.08 8.22
CA VAL A 89 4.30 5.93 7.49
C VAL A 89 3.99 6.30 6.04
N ALA A 90 3.40 7.47 5.78
CA ALA A 90 3.14 7.94 4.43
C ALA A 90 4.44 7.99 3.61
N ALA A 91 5.51 8.57 4.16
CA ALA A 91 6.82 8.62 3.49
C ALA A 91 7.39 7.22 3.23
N ALA A 92 7.29 6.32 4.21
CA ALA A 92 7.79 4.94 4.09
C ALA A 92 7.02 4.10 3.07
N LEU A 93 5.71 4.30 2.93
CA LEU A 93 4.91 3.61 1.92
C LEU A 93 5.12 4.20 0.51
N GLN A 94 5.34 5.52 0.40
CA GLN A 94 5.62 6.19 -0.88
C GLN A 94 6.96 5.73 -1.49
N ASP A 95 7.97 5.62 -0.64
CA ASP A 95 9.35 5.33 -1.03
C ASP A 95 10.01 4.30 -0.11
N PRO A 96 9.50 3.04 -0.08
CA PRO A 96 9.98 1.98 0.81
C PRO A 96 11.47 1.70 0.68
N GLN A 97 12.04 1.97 -0.49
CA GLN A 97 13.46 1.82 -0.79
C GLN A 97 14.35 2.63 0.17
N LYS A 98 13.92 3.83 0.57
CA LYS A 98 14.64 4.70 1.51
C LYS A 98 14.60 4.23 2.96
N PHE A 99 13.80 3.21 3.26
CA PHE A 99 13.55 2.73 4.63
C PHE A 99 14.01 1.29 4.84
N LEU A 100 14.62 0.64 3.84
CA LEU A 100 15.10 -0.75 3.93
C LEU A 100 16.20 -0.95 4.97
N ASP A 101 16.89 0.12 5.38
CA ASP A 101 17.88 0.11 6.47
C ASP A 101 17.24 -0.01 7.87
N ARG A 102 15.93 0.26 7.99
CA ARG A 102 15.20 0.38 9.27
C ARG A 102 13.97 -0.50 9.36
N VAL A 103 13.42 -0.90 8.20
CA VAL A 103 12.12 -1.55 8.09
C VAL A 103 12.24 -2.77 7.19
N GLU A 104 11.81 -3.91 7.72
CA GLU A 104 11.51 -5.10 6.94
C GLU A 104 10.06 -4.97 6.42
N PHE A 105 9.88 -5.06 5.09
CA PHE A 105 8.57 -5.02 4.45
C PHE A 105 8.15 -6.43 4.02
N SER A 106 6.95 -6.84 4.44
CA SER A 106 6.26 -8.03 3.91
C SER A 106 4.97 -7.58 3.24
N PHE A 107 4.60 -8.14 2.09
CA PHE A 107 3.40 -7.70 1.38
C PHE A 107 2.76 -8.83 0.58
N GLU A 108 1.44 -8.73 0.39
CA GLU A 108 0.70 -9.51 -0.61
C GLU A 108 0.09 -8.58 -1.66
N GLY A 109 0.04 -9.02 -2.92
CA GLY A 109 -0.57 -8.27 -4.02
C GLY A 109 -1.93 -8.84 -4.42
N ARG A 110 -2.89 -7.96 -4.70
CA ARG A 110 -4.23 -8.25 -5.23
C ARG A 110 -4.51 -7.34 -6.43
N CYS A 111 -5.32 -7.82 -7.37
CA CYS A 111 -5.72 -7.06 -8.54
C CYS A 111 -6.50 -5.81 -8.10
N ARG A 112 -6.04 -4.62 -8.49
CA ARG A 112 -6.71 -3.35 -8.16
C ARG A 112 -8.10 -3.17 -8.81
N ARG A 113 -8.47 -4.04 -9.77
CA ARG A 113 -9.80 -4.05 -10.42
C ARG A 113 -10.77 -5.05 -9.79
N CYS A 114 -10.36 -6.32 -9.67
CA CYS A 114 -11.25 -7.40 -9.20
C CYS A 114 -10.94 -7.94 -7.80
N ASN A 115 -9.89 -7.42 -7.14
CA ASN A 115 -9.45 -7.76 -5.79
C ASN A 115 -9.01 -9.23 -5.56
N ARG A 116 -8.81 -10.02 -6.63
CA ARG A 116 -8.24 -11.38 -6.56
C ARG A 116 -6.75 -11.33 -6.25
N LEU A 117 -6.23 -12.35 -5.56
CA LEU A 117 -4.80 -12.50 -5.27
C LEU A 117 -3.97 -12.53 -6.56
N LEU A 118 -2.82 -11.87 -6.56
CA LEU A 118 -1.84 -11.89 -7.64
C LEU A 118 -0.70 -12.82 -7.23
N SER A 119 -0.41 -13.80 -8.07
CA SER A 119 0.59 -14.84 -7.80
C SER A 119 1.76 -14.82 -8.77
N ASP A 120 1.59 -14.23 -9.96
CA ASP A 120 2.66 -14.09 -10.93
C ASP A 120 3.37 -12.71 -10.80
N PRO A 121 4.69 -12.64 -11.06
CA PRO A 121 5.45 -11.41 -10.90
C PRO A 121 4.94 -10.23 -11.73
N ASP A 122 4.49 -10.47 -12.97
CA ASP A 122 4.03 -9.41 -13.89
C ASP A 122 2.72 -8.79 -13.40
N SER A 123 1.79 -9.59 -12.90
CA SER A 123 0.59 -9.09 -12.23
C SER A 123 0.93 -8.35 -10.95
N VAL A 124 1.82 -8.88 -10.11
CA VAL A 124 2.24 -8.19 -8.86
C VAL A 124 2.84 -6.82 -9.17
N ALA A 125 3.69 -6.72 -10.19
CA ALA A 125 4.30 -5.46 -10.63
C ALA A 125 3.26 -4.47 -11.19
N SER A 126 2.37 -4.93 -12.08
CA SER A 126 1.34 -4.09 -12.70
C SER A 126 0.17 -3.76 -11.77
N GLY A 127 -0.02 -4.54 -10.71
CA GLY A 127 -1.19 -4.50 -9.82
C GLY A 127 -2.50 -4.96 -10.48
N ILE A 128 -2.45 -5.58 -11.67
CA ILE A 128 -3.61 -6.04 -12.44
C ILE A 128 -3.45 -7.52 -12.73
N GLY A 129 -4.49 -8.32 -12.42
CA GLY A 129 -4.49 -9.75 -12.71
C GLY A 129 -4.75 -10.07 -14.19
N PRO A 130 -4.41 -11.29 -14.65
CA PRO A 130 -4.43 -11.67 -16.06
C PRO A 130 -5.81 -11.61 -16.70
N THR A 131 -6.87 -11.86 -15.94
CA THR A 131 -8.25 -11.76 -16.45
C THR A 131 -8.70 -10.30 -16.64
N CYS A 132 -8.00 -9.34 -16.04
CA CYS A 132 -8.36 -7.92 -16.04
C CYS A 132 -7.51 -7.09 -17.01
N SER A 133 -6.30 -7.55 -17.37
CA SER A 133 -5.41 -6.86 -18.31
C SER A 133 -5.98 -6.78 -19.72
N GLY A 134 -6.69 -7.82 -20.18
CA GLY A 134 -7.31 -7.86 -21.52
C GLY A 134 -8.66 -7.14 -21.66
N THR A 135 -9.05 -6.31 -20.69
CA THR A 135 -10.38 -5.66 -20.66
C THR A 135 -10.30 -4.16 -20.40
N GLU A 136 -9.16 -3.54 -20.73
CA GLU A 136 -8.95 -2.08 -20.68
C GLU A 136 -9.55 -1.37 -21.90
#